data_AF-A0AAJ6TFE8-F1
#
_entry.id   AF-A0AAJ6TFE8-F1
#
_cell.length_a   1.000
_cell.length_b   1.000
_cell.length_c   1.000
_cell.angle_alpha   90.00
_cell.angle_beta   90.00
_cell.angle_gamma   90.00
#
_symmetry.space_group_name_H-M   'P 1'
#
loop_
_entity.id
_entity.type
_entity.pdbx_description
1 polymer ?
#
loop_
_entity_poly.entity_id
_entity_poly.type
_entity_poly.pdbx_seq_one_letter_code
_entity_poly.pdbx_strand_id
1 'polypeptide(L)'
;MPEEEEELVELKFRLYDGSDIGPFRYSLASTVAMLKERIVADWPKDKKIAPKAANDVKLINAGKILENNKTVGQCRVPFGNLPKEVITMHVVVQPSLAKAKANREKGG
;
A
#
# COMPACT_ATOMS: atom_id res chain seq x y z
N MET A 1 18.05 30.63 -1.01
CA MET A 1 17.94 29.34 -0.30
C MET A 1 17.49 28.34 -1.34
N PRO A 2 18.25 27.29 -1.66
CA PRO A 2 17.69 26.25 -2.52
C PRO A 2 16.55 25.60 -1.73
N GLU A 3 15.37 25.57 -2.33
CA GLU A 3 14.24 24.78 -1.86
C GLU A 3 14.76 23.33 -1.76
N GLU A 4 14.65 22.71 -0.58
CA GLU A 4 14.88 21.28 -0.46
C GLU A 4 13.88 20.62 -1.41
N GLU A 5 14.35 20.18 -2.58
CA GLU A 5 13.59 19.28 -3.43
C GLU A 5 13.31 18.06 -2.55
N GLU A 6 12.12 18.00 -1.95
CA GLU A 6 11.66 16.79 -1.27
C GLU A 6 11.91 15.65 -2.26
N GLU A 7 12.76 14.69 -1.91
CA GLU A 7 13.01 13.54 -2.78
C GLU A 7 11.67 12.81 -2.97
N LEU A 8 10.99 13.10 -4.08
CA LEU A 8 9.72 12.50 -4.44
C LEU A 8 9.99 11.22 -5.23
N VAL A 9 9.21 10.20 -4.93
CA VAL A 9 9.21 8.93 -5.66
C VAL A 9 7.83 8.64 -6.21
N GLU A 10 7.77 8.07 -7.40
CA GLU A 10 6.54 7.57 -7.99
C GLU A 10 6.31 6.12 -7.57
N LEU A 11 5.19 5.87 -6.90
CA LEU A 11 4.78 4.55 -6.47
C LEU A 11 3.53 4.12 -7.25
N LYS A 12 3.47 2.84 -7.62
CA LYS A 12 2.23 2.20 -8.07
C LYS A 12 1.99 0.90 -7.33
N PHE A 13 0.73 0.51 -7.23
CA PHE A 13 0.29 -0.56 -6.36
C PHE A 13 -0.33 -1.71 -7.17
N ARG A 14 0.40 -2.81 -7.28
CA ARG A 14 0.00 -4.02 -8.01
C ARG A 14 -0.99 -4.84 -7.19
N LEU A 15 -2.16 -5.11 -7.76
CA LEU A 15 -3.23 -5.90 -7.17
C LEU A 15 -3.10 -7.39 -7.53
N TYR A 16 -3.94 -8.22 -6.90
CA TYR A 16 -3.94 -9.69 -7.04
C TYR A 16 -4.22 -10.19 -8.47
N ASP A 17 -4.87 -9.37 -9.30
CA ASP A 17 -5.25 -9.69 -10.67
C ASP A 17 -4.27 -9.14 -11.72
N GLY A 18 -3.16 -8.56 -11.27
CA GLY A 18 -2.17 -7.97 -12.16
C GLY A 18 -2.39 -6.49 -12.49
N SER A 19 -3.55 -5.91 -12.12
CA SER A 19 -3.83 -4.49 -12.33
C SER A 19 -3.08 -3.60 -11.34
N ASP A 20 -2.87 -2.33 -11.71
CA ASP A 20 -2.13 -1.35 -10.90
C ASP A 20 -3.06 -0.20 -10.48
N ILE A 21 -2.93 0.28 -9.23
CA ILE A 21 -3.47 1.58 -8.78
C ILE A 21 -2.33 2.61 -8.80
N GLY A 22 -2.58 3.79 -9.35
CA GLY A 22 -1.59 4.87 -9.51
C GLY A 22 -1.10 5.01 -10.96
N PRO A 23 0.09 5.61 -11.18
CA PRO A 23 1.10 5.97 -10.19
C PRO A 23 0.72 7.20 -9.34
N PHE A 24 1.35 7.32 -8.16
CA PHE A 24 1.22 8.45 -7.25
C PHE A 24 2.60 8.92 -6.77
N ARG A 25 2.74 10.22 -6.53
CA ARG A 25 3.97 10.81 -5.98
C ARG A 25 3.91 10.88 -4.46
N TYR A 26 5.00 10.43 -3.83
CA TYR A 26 5.18 10.47 -2.38
C TYR A 26 6.56 10.99 -2.04
N SER A 27 6.67 11.74 -0.95
CA SER A 27 7.96 12.07 -0.36
C SER A 27 8.56 10.87 0.36
N LEU A 28 9.89 10.82 0.50
CA LEU A 28 10.55 9.77 1.28
C LEU A 28 10.10 9.73 2.76
N ALA A 29 9.56 10.83 3.28
CA ALA A 29 9.02 10.94 4.64
C ALA A 29 7.61 10.33 4.78
N SER A 30 6.91 10.09 3.67
CA SER A 30 5.57 9.48 3.68
C SER A 30 5.60 8.11 4.37
N THR A 31 4.63 7.85 5.24
CA THR A 31 4.57 6.58 5.98
C THR A 31 3.84 5.50 5.20
N VAL A 32 4.16 4.24 5.48
CA VAL A 32 3.44 3.09 4.91
C VAL A 32 1.96 3.10 5.29
N ALA A 33 1.61 3.63 6.47
CA ALA A 33 0.20 3.83 6.85
C ALA A 33 -0.55 4.70 5.83
N MET A 34 0.03 5.84 5.45
CA MET A 34 -0.56 6.75 4.45
C MET A 34 -0.70 6.07 3.08
N LEU A 35 0.28 5.25 2.67
CA LEU A 35 0.17 4.48 1.43
C LEU A 35 -1.03 3.52 1.47
N LYS A 36 -1.21 2.80 2.58
CA LYS A 36 -2.32 1.86 2.76
C LYS A 36 -3.67 2.56 2.78
N GLU A 37 -3.77 3.71 3.43
CA GLU A 37 -5.00 4.52 3.40
C GLU A 37 -5.34 4.96 1.97
N ARG A 38 -4.33 5.39 1.20
CA ARG A 38 -4.53 5.75 -0.21
C ARG A 38 -5.05 4.57 -1.03
N ILE A 39 -4.46 3.39 -0.87
CA ILE A 39 -4.89 2.16 -1.57
C ILE A 39 -6.35 1.85 -1.27
N VAL A 40 -6.79 2.00 -0.02
CA VAL A 40 -8.19 1.76 0.38
C VAL A 40 -9.12 2.79 -0.27
N ALA A 41 -8.71 4.06 -0.31
CA ALA A 41 -9.51 5.15 -0.89
C ALA A 41 -9.67 5.03 -2.42
N ASP A 42 -8.60 4.69 -3.12
CA ASP A 42 -8.58 4.54 -4.59
C ASP A 42 -8.83 3.08 -5.05
N TRP A 43 -9.39 2.24 -4.17
CA TRP A 43 -9.63 0.85 -4.51
C TRP A 43 -10.66 0.73 -5.66
N PRO A 44 -10.37 -0.02 -6.75
CA PRO A 44 -11.29 -0.13 -7.86
C PRO A 44 -12.59 -0.85 -7.45
N LYS A 45 -13.73 -0.26 -7.83
CA LYS A 45 -15.07 -0.72 -7.41
C LYS A 45 -15.51 -2.04 -8.05
N ASP A 46 -14.86 -2.45 -9.13
CA ASP A 46 -15.13 -3.65 -9.92
C ASP A 46 -14.44 -4.91 -9.35
N LYS A 47 -13.64 -4.79 -8.28
CA LYS A 47 -12.91 -5.94 -7.70
C LYS A 47 -13.79 -6.73 -6.73
N LYS A 48 -13.70 -8.07 -6.84
CA LYS A 48 -14.42 -9.02 -5.96
C LYS A 48 -14.00 -8.91 -4.49
N ILE A 49 -12.74 -8.57 -4.23
CA ILE A 49 -12.18 -8.42 -2.88
C ILE A 49 -11.79 -6.95 -2.72
N ALA A 50 -12.25 -6.33 -1.63
CA ALA A 50 -11.93 -4.96 -1.28
C ALA A 50 -11.52 -4.87 0.20
N PRO A 51 -10.43 -4.15 0.54
CA PRO A 51 -10.06 -3.91 1.93
C PRO A 51 -11.09 -2.98 2.59
N LYS A 52 -11.44 -3.24 3.86
CA LYS A 52 -12.37 -2.36 4.61
C LYS A 52 -11.62 -1.26 5.35
N ALA A 53 -10.36 -1.50 5.68
CA ALA A 53 -9.47 -0.57 6.37
C ALA A 53 -8.01 -0.80 5.96
N ALA A 54 -7.14 0.18 6.26
CA ALA A 54 -5.71 0.08 5.99
C ALA A 54 -5.06 -1.16 6.64
N ASN A 55 -5.60 -1.64 7.78
CA ASN A 55 -5.12 -2.84 8.45
C ASN A 55 -5.40 -4.15 7.69
N ASP A 56 -6.39 -4.14 6.79
CA ASP A 56 -6.65 -5.29 5.91
C ASP A 56 -5.67 -5.33 4.73
N VAL A 57 -4.80 -4.31 4.59
CA VAL A 57 -3.84 -4.19 3.50
C VAL A 57 -2.44 -4.55 3.98
N LYS A 58 -1.83 -5.52 3.31
CA LYS A 58 -0.40 -5.82 3.38
C LYS A 58 0.28 -5.26 2.14
N LEU A 59 1.25 -4.40 2.36
CA LEU A 59 2.06 -3.81 1.31
C LEU A 59 3.40 -4.52 1.28
N ILE A 60 3.83 -4.96 0.09
CA ILE A 60 5.05 -5.73 -0.09
C ILE A 60 5.96 -5.01 -1.08
N ASN A 61 7.21 -4.78 -0.69
CA ASN A 61 8.25 -4.25 -1.56
C ASN A 61 9.48 -5.15 -1.48
N ALA A 62 10.06 -5.52 -2.63
CA ALA A 62 11.24 -6.37 -2.74
C ALA A 62 11.18 -7.64 -1.84
N GLY A 63 10.02 -8.31 -1.82
CA GLY A 63 9.81 -9.53 -1.03
C GLY A 63 9.61 -9.33 0.47
N LYS A 64 9.58 -8.09 0.97
CA LYS A 64 9.34 -7.77 2.39
C LYS A 64 7.97 -7.12 2.59
N ILE A 65 7.25 -7.56 3.62
CA ILE A 65 6.03 -6.89 4.08
C ILE A 65 6.44 -5.61 4.82
N LEU A 66 5.82 -4.49 4.46
CA LEU A 66 6.10 -3.18 5.03
C LEU A 66 5.26 -2.92 6.29
N GLU A 67 5.92 -2.36 7.31
CA GLU A 67 5.33 -1.99 8.60
C GLU A 67 4.80 -0.55 8.56
N ASN A 68 3.65 -0.29 9.19
CA ASN A 68 2.92 0.98 9.09
C ASN A 68 3.72 2.21 9.55
N ASN A 69 4.60 2.02 10.53
CA ASN A 69 5.43 3.07 11.14
C ASN A 69 6.68 3.42 10.32
N LYS A 70 7.02 2.64 9.29
CA LYS A 70 8.16 2.92 8.42
C LYS A 70 7.81 3.95 7.38
N THR A 71 8.83 4.70 6.95
CA THR A 71 8.71 5.66 5.86
C THR A 71 9.07 5.03 4.52
N VAL A 72 8.66 5.66 3.41
CA VAL A 72 9.02 5.26 2.05
C VAL A 72 10.54 5.19 1.87
N GLY A 73 11.28 6.16 2.41
CA GLY A 73 12.75 6.17 2.37
C GLY A 73 13.37 4.95 3.06
N GLN A 74 12.79 4.49 4.18
CA GLN A 74 13.25 3.29 4.90
C GLN A 74 12.86 1.98 4.21
N CYS A 75 11.82 2.00 3.36
CA CYS A 75 11.34 0.84 2.62
C CYS A 75 11.99 0.68 1.25
N ARG A 76 12.79 1.68 0.82
CA ARG A 76 13.51 1.68 -0.46
C ARG A 76 14.66 0.68 -0.40
N VAL A 77 14.78 -0.17 -1.41
CA VAL A 77 15.91 -1.11 -1.51
C VAL A 77 17.10 -0.43 -2.20
N PRO A 78 18.33 -0.69 -1.74
CA PRO A 78 19.54 -0.05 -2.27
C PRO A 78 19.83 -0.38 -3.74
N PHE A 79 19.19 -1.41 -4.32
CA PHE A 79 19.49 -1.93 -5.67
C PHE A 79 18.54 -1.44 -6.79
N GLY A 80 17.68 -0.44 -6.56
CA GLY A 80 16.67 -0.02 -7.54
C GLY A 80 16.62 1.48 -7.85
N ASN A 81 17.66 2.24 -7.50
CA ASN A 81 17.63 3.70 -7.57
C ASN A 81 18.01 4.23 -8.95
N LEU A 82 17.15 3.98 -9.95
CA LEU A 82 17.14 4.82 -11.15
C LEU A 82 16.18 6.00 -10.90
N PRO A 83 16.63 7.26 -11.03
CA PRO A 83 15.85 8.45 -10.67
C PRO A 83 14.58 8.70 -11.51
N LYS A 84 14.19 7.77 -12.39
CA LYS A 84 13.01 7.86 -13.25
C LYS A 84 12.12 6.62 -13.21
N GLU A 85 12.42 5.65 -12.35
CA GLU A 85 11.67 4.39 -12.33
C GLU A 85 10.54 4.42 -11.30
N VAL A 86 9.33 4.11 -11.76
CA VAL A 86 8.15 3.97 -10.90
C VAL A 86 8.30 2.70 -10.07
N ILE A 87 8.37 2.85 -8.75
CA ILE A 87 8.47 1.71 -7.84
C ILE A 87 7.11 1.01 -7.80
N THR A 88 7.11 -0.29 -8.12
CA THR A 88 5.91 -1.13 -8.06
C THR A 88 5.87 -1.91 -6.76
N MET A 89 4.91 -1.61 -5.90
CA MET A 89 4.68 -2.35 -4.66
C MET A 89 3.50 -3.30 -4.81
N HIS A 90 3.60 -4.50 -4.25
CA HIS A 90 2.53 -5.49 -4.31
C HIS A 90 1.55 -5.32 -3.15
N VAL A 91 0.27 -5.40 -3.45
CA VAL A 91 -0.82 -5.26 -2.48
C VAL A 91 -1.51 -6.60 -2.29
N VAL A 92 -1.61 -7.01 -1.03
CA VAL A 92 -2.39 -8.17 -0.61
C VAL A 92 -3.49 -7.70 0.33
N VAL A 93 -4.73 -8.01 -0.02
CA VAL A 93 -5.87 -7.79 0.87
C VAL A 93 -6.05 -9.03 1.74
N GLN A 94 -5.77 -8.88 3.02
CA GLN A 94 -6.01 -9.89 4.04
C GLN A 94 -6.96 -9.31 5.09
N PRO A 95 -8.27 -9.60 4.98
CA PRO A 95 -9.25 -9.15 5.96
C PRO A 95 -8.85 -9.58 7.38
N SER A 96 -8.79 -8.62 8.29
CA SER A 96 -8.54 -8.90 9.70
C SER A 96 -9.69 -9.76 10.27
N LEU A 97 -9.34 -10.92 10.86
CA LEU A 97 -10.31 -11.87 11.44
C LEU A 97 -11.13 -11.27 12.59
N ALA A 98 -10.76 -10.09 13.09
CA ALA A 98 -11.38 -9.43 14.24
C ALA A 98 -12.87 -9.06 14.06
N LYS A 99 -13.41 -9.07 12.83
CA LYS A 99 -14.85 -8.84 12.57
C LYS A 99 -15.64 -10.09 12.14
N ALA A 100 -15.06 -11.29 12.22
CA ALA A 100 -15.79 -12.53 11.91
C ALA A 100 -16.67 -13.06 13.06
N LYS A 101 -16.76 -12.35 14.19
CA LYS A 101 -17.61 -12.71 15.35
C LYS A 101 -18.93 -11.92 15.43
N ALA A 102 -19.59 -11.65 14.31
CA ALA A 102 -20.91 -10.98 14.35
C ALA A 102 -21.96 -11.60 13.43
N ASN A 103 -21.77 -12.85 12.96
CA ASN A 103 -22.83 -13.51 12.21
C ASN A 103 -22.78 -15.04 12.32
N ARG A 104 -23.05 -15.57 13.52
CA ARG A 104 -23.40 -16.98 13.66
C ARG A 104 -24.24 -17.26 14.91
N GLU A 105 -25.32 -16.52 15.12
CA GLU A 105 -26.35 -16.88 16.11
C GLU A 105 -27.73 -16.42 15.63
N LYS A 106 -28.26 -17.12 14.61
CA LYS A 106 -29.71 -17.38 14.47
C LYS A 106 -29.87 -18.74 13.79
N GLY A 107 -30.18 -19.76 14.58
CA GLY A 107 -30.44 -21.11 14.11
C GLY A 107 -30.42 -22.09 15.27
N GLY A 108 -31.56 -22.24 15.93
CA GLY A 108 -31.80 -23.14 17.05
C GLY A 108 -33.14 -22.79 17.68
#